data_AF-G9XQU7-F1
#
_entry.id   AF-G9XQU7-F1
#
_cell.length_a   1.000
_cell.length_b   1.000
_cell.length_c   1.000
_cell.angle_alpha   90.00
_cell.angle_beta   90.00
_cell.angle_gamma   90.00
#
_symmetry.space_group_name_H-M   'P 1'
#
loop_
_entity.id
_entity.type
_entity.pdbx_description
1 polymer ?
#
loop_
_entity_poly.entity_id
_entity_poly.type
_entity_poly.pdbx_seq_one_letter_code
_entity_poly.pdbx_strand_id
1 'polypeptide(L)' 'MITDKIMSESNKRKLLEVLKMTQIEQWIREEGRQEEKRETARTMLTMGMSPEVIAKATHLPLEEILRMEKEINNKN' A
#
# COMPACT_ATOMS: atom_id res chain seq x y z
N MET A 1 13.90 13.12 6.49
CA MET A 1 12.52 13.47 6.12
C MET A 1 12.52 14.90 5.61
N ILE A 2 12.40 15.10 4.29
CA ILE A 2 12.33 16.45 3.70
C ILE A 2 10.95 16.57 3.04
N THR A 3 9.88 16.82 3.80
CA THR A 3 8.61 17.24 3.17
C THR A 3 7.67 18.06 4.05
N ASP A 4 8.12 18.68 5.15
CA ASP A 4 7.26 19.64 5.88
C ASP A 4 7.54 21.11 5.56
N LYS A 5 8.54 21.43 4.71
CA LYS A 5 8.99 22.82 4.53
C LYS A 5 8.59 23.54 3.23
N ILE A 6 7.94 22.94 2.22
CA ILE A 6 7.78 23.64 0.92
C ILE A 6 6.43 23.36 0.24
N MET A 7 5.31 23.71 0.87
CA MET A 7 4.07 23.92 0.09
C MET A 7 3.06 24.80 0.85
N SER A 8 2.74 25.97 0.29
CA SER A 8 1.66 26.81 0.83
C SER A 8 0.32 26.09 0.68
N GLU A 9 -0.63 26.36 1.58
CA GLU A 9 -1.98 25.78 1.52
C GLU A 9 -2.67 26.07 0.17
N SER A 10 -2.38 27.21 -0.46
CA SER A 10 -2.87 27.52 -1.81
C SER A 10 -2.33 26.56 -2.88
N ASN A 11 -1.06 26.17 -2.77
CA ASN A 11 -0.43 25.25 -3.71
C ASN A 11 -0.93 23.82 -3.47
N LYS A 12 -1.14 23.40 -2.21
CA LYS A 12 -1.78 22.12 -1.90
C LYS A 12 -3.19 22.02 -2.50
N ARG A 13 -3.99 23.08 -2.38
CA ARG A 13 -5.34 23.14 -2.96
C ARG A 13 -5.33 23.01 -4.48
N LYS A 14 -4.45 23.75 -5.17
CA LYS A 14 -4.28 23.66 -6.62
C LYS A 14 -3.80 22.27 -7.06
N LEU A 15 -2.87 21.68 -6.32
CA LEU A 15 -2.37 20.34 -6.60
C LEU A 15 -3.48 19.29 -6.43
N LEU A 16 -4.27 19.37 -5.35
CA LEU A 16 -5.44 18.51 -5.11
C LEU A 16 -6.50 18.67 -6.20
N GLU A 17 -6.73 19.88 -6.70
CA GLU A 17 -7.65 20.14 -7.81
C GLU A 17 -7.18 19.48 -9.11
N VAL A 18 -5.91 19.65 -9.47
CA VAL A 18 -5.31 19.00 -10.65
C VAL A 18 -5.35 17.47 -10.51
N LEU A 19 -5.03 16.93 -9.33
CA LEU A 19 -5.15 15.50 -9.08
C LEU A 19 -6.58 15.03 -9.31
N LYS A 20 -7.58 15.73 -8.75
CA LYS A 20 -9.01 15.41 -8.94
C LYS A 20 -9.49 15.46 -10.39
N MET A 21 -8.90 16.35 -11.20
CA MET A 21 -9.26 16.51 -12.61
C MET A 21 -8.50 15.54 -13.53
N THR A 22 -7.55 14.76 -13.03
CA THR A 22 -6.68 13.88 -13.84
C THR A 22 -6.83 12.41 -13.46
N GLN A 23 -6.48 11.51 -14.40
CA GLN A 23 -6.43 10.06 -14.13
C GLN A 23 -5.44 9.68 -13.01
N ILE A 24 -4.57 10.61 -12.62
CA ILE A 24 -3.55 10.41 -11.56
C ILE A 24 -4.22 10.19 -10.20
N GLU A 25 -5.33 10.87 -9.87
CA GLU A 25 -6.01 10.60 -8.58
C GLU A 25 -6.53 9.17 -8.50
N GLN A 26 -7.11 8.64 -9.57
CA GLN A 26 -7.60 7.26 -9.61
C GLN A 26 -6.46 6.27 -9.44
N TRP A 27 -5.34 6.52 -10.12
CA TRP A 27 -4.14 5.70 -9.97
C TRP A 27 -3.59 5.75 -8.54
N ILE A 28 -3.44 6.94 -7.94
CA ILE A 28 -2.99 7.09 -6.54
C ILE A 28 -3.92 6.36 -5.57
N ARG A 29 -5.24 6.45 -5.76
CA ARG A 29 -6.21 5.74 -4.91
C ARG A 29 -6.12 4.22 -5.06
N GLU A 30 -5.89 3.72 -6.27
CA GLU A 30 -5.71 2.28 -6.49
C GLU A 30 -4.40 1.79 -5.89
N GLU A 31 -3.28 2.48 -6.15
CA GLU A 31 -1.98 2.16 -5.55
C GLU A 31 -2.05 2.18 -4.02
N GLY A 32 -2.73 3.17 -3.43
CA GLY A 32 -2.93 3.24 -1.97
C GLY A 32 -3.72 2.05 -1.43
N ARG A 33 -4.79 1.63 -2.12
CA ARG A 33 -5.57 0.43 -1.75
C ARG A 33 -4.75 -0.86 -1.89
N GLN A 34 -3.87 -0.94 -2.88
CA GLN A 34 -3.01 -2.11 -3.05
C GLN A 34 -1.91 -2.15 -1.97
N GLU A 35 -1.31 -1.02 -1.62
CA GLU A 35 -0.30 -0.99 -0.56
C GLU A 35 -0.90 -1.33 0.82
N GLU A 36 -2.10 -0.84 1.13
CA GLU A 36 -2.81 -1.20 2.37
C GLU A 36 -3.03 -2.73 2.48
N LYS A 37 -3.43 -3.38 1.38
CA LYS A 37 -3.58 -4.85 1.35
C LYS A 37 -2.26 -5.56 1.61
N ARG A 38 -1.15 -5.08 1.03
CA ARG A 38 0.18 -5.67 1.22
C ARG A 38 0.69 -5.47 2.63
N GLU A 39 0.51 -4.29 3.21
CA GLU A 39 0.87 -4.01 4.60
C GLU A 39 0.07 -4.90 5.56
N THR A 40 -1.24 -5.01 5.35
CA THR A 40 -2.11 -5.91 6.13
C THR A 40 -1.64 -7.37 6.03
N ALA A 41 -1.32 -7.84 4.83
CA ALA A 41 -0.78 -9.19 4.62
C ALA A 41 0.53 -9.42 5.37
N ARG A 42 1.47 -8.46 5.33
CA ARG A 42 2.74 -8.53 6.08
C ARG A 42 2.49 -8.62 7.57
N THR A 43 1.59 -7.79 8.13
CA THR A 43 1.22 -7.85 9.54
C THR A 43 0.67 -9.22 9.90
N MET A 44 -0.27 -9.76 9.12
CA MET A 44 -0.84 -11.09 9.38
C MET A 44 0.20 -12.21 9.31
N LEU A 45 1.14 -12.15 8.37
CA LEU A 45 2.27 -13.09 8.28
C LEU A 45 3.15 -13.01 9.53
N THR A 46 3.48 -11.80 10.01
CA THR A 46 4.27 -11.64 11.24
C THR A 46 3.54 -12.14 12.50
N MET A 47 2.20 -12.19 12.47
CA MET A 47 1.38 -12.77 13.53
C MET A 47 1.28 -14.31 13.42
N GLY A 48 1.90 -14.94 12.42
CA GLY A 48 1.91 -16.38 12.24
C GLY A 48 0.64 -16.96 11.60
N MET A 49 -0.17 -16.14 10.92
CA MET A 49 -1.33 -16.64 10.18
C MET A 49 -0.90 -17.36 8.90
N SER A 50 -1.72 -18.31 8.41
CA SER A 50 -1.37 -19.08 7.22
C SER A 50 -1.55 -18.27 5.93
N PRO A 51 -0.66 -18.45 4.92
CA PRO A 51 -0.74 -17.75 3.64
C PRO A 51 -2.09 -17.84 2.92
N GLU A 52 -2.80 -18.97 3.03
CA GLU A 52 -4.09 -19.21 2.38
C GLU A 52 -5.21 -18.37 2.99
N VAL A 53 -5.21 -18.21 4.32
CA VAL A 53 -6.19 -17.38 5.04
C VAL A 53 -5.95 -15.91 4.71
N ILE A 54 -4.67 -15.50 4.66
CA ILE A 54 -4.27 -14.14 4.33
C ILE A 54 -4.66 -13.78 2.89
N ALA A 55 -4.40 -14.68 1.93
CA ALA A 55 -4.81 -14.49 0.53
C ALA A 55 -6.32 -14.26 0.40
N LYS A 56 -7.12 -15.05 1.13
CA LYS A 56 -8.57 -14.89 1.15
C LYS A 56 -9.02 -13.58 1.81
N ALA A 57 -8.39 -13.16 2.90
CA ALA A 57 -8.74 -11.94 3.63
C ALA A 57 -8.38 -10.66 2.85
N THR A 58 -7.17 -10.64 2.27
CA THR A 58 -6.62 -9.46 1.59
C THR A 58 -7.00 -9.40 0.10
N HIS A 59 -7.54 -10.50 -0.44
CA HIS A 59 -7.83 -10.69 -1.86
C HIS A 59 -6.57 -10.55 -2.74
N LEU A 60 -5.39 -10.78 -2.16
CA LEU A 60 -4.14 -10.86 -2.89
C LEU A 60 -3.91 -12.30 -3.38
N PRO A 61 -3.23 -12.48 -4.52
CA PRO A 61 -2.85 -13.80 -5.00
C PRO A 61 -2.01 -14.57 -3.97
N LEU A 62 -2.28 -15.86 -3.81
CA LEU A 62 -1.52 -16.71 -2.87
C LEU A 62 -0.02 -16.69 -3.15
N GLU A 63 0.37 -16.67 -4.42
CA GLU A 63 1.78 -16.59 -4.84
C GLU A 63 2.46 -15.31 -4.33
N GLU A 64 1.73 -14.19 -4.29
CA GLU A 64 2.25 -12.93 -3.76
C GLU A 64 2.48 -13.01 -2.24
N ILE A 65 1.55 -13.63 -1.51
CA ILE A 65 1.69 -13.84 -0.06
C ILE A 65 2.87 -14.76 0.26
N LEU A 66 3.03 -15.86 -0.48
CA LEU A 66 4.16 -16.80 -0.30
C LEU A 66 5.51 -16.13 -0.60
N ARG A 67 5.56 -15.22 -1.57
CA ARG A 67 6.77 -14.43 -1.83
C ARG A 67 7.09 -13.50 -0.66
N MET A 68 6.09 -12.80 -0.11
CA MET A 68 6.26 -11.92 1.05
C MET A 68 6.76 -12.69 2.28
N GLU A 69 6.21 -13.88 2.53
CA GLU A 69 6.62 -14.75 3.64
C GLU A 69 8.12 -15.11 3.53
N LYS A 70 8.58 -15.51 2.34
CA LYS A 70 10.00 -15.78 2.09
C LYS A 70 10.87 -14.54 2.30
N GLU A 71 10.43 -13.38 1.85
CA GLU A 71 11.17 -12.11 2.04
C GLU A 71 11.31 -11.73 3.52
N ILE A 72 10.28 -11.98 4.34
CA ILE A 72 10.32 -11.74 5.79
C ILE A 72 11.26 -12.73 6.47
N ASN A 73 11.16 -14.02 6.12
CA ASN A 73 12.00 -15.07 6.71
C ASN A 73 13.48 -14.95 6.33
N ASN A 74 13.80 -14.43 5.14
CA ASN A 74 15.18 -14.19 4.70
C ASN A 74 15.82 -12.93 5.30
N LYS A 75 15.03 -12.06 5.94
CA LYS A 75 15.52 -10.82 6.60
C LYS A 75 15.75 -11.00 8.10
N ASN A 76 15.26 -12.09 8.69
CA ASN A 76 15.44 -12.47 10.09
C ASN A 76 16.61 -13.44 10.23
#